data_AF-A0AAW9PUE3-F1
#
_entry.id   AF-A0AAW9PUE3-F1
#
_cell.length_a   1.000
_cell.length_b   1.000
_cell.length_c   1.000
_cell.angle_alpha   90.00
_cell.angle_beta   90.00
_cell.angle_gamma   90.00
#
_symmetry.space_group_name_H-M   'P 1'
#
loop_
_entity.id
_entity.type
_entity.pdbx_description
1 polymer ?
#
loop_
_entity_poly.entity_id
_entity_poly.type
_entity_poly.pdbx_seq_one_letter_code
_entity_poly.pdbx_strand_id
1 'polypeptide(L)'
;MNKYLMVTIAVSLLTFPTAAIAQLKQVQKEMLFVGEDINGVKVYIHPESLKKQFPFARFWVYAVLPDSSQRRVASLDTYMAIDCVSKYVRILEIIRYDRNGDVSSTTSLGFDDPPNSQEVLGDFGDKMFDVACK
;
A
#
# COMPACT_ATOMS: atom_id res chain seq x y z
N MET A 1 14.87 58.35 -50.34
CA MET A 1 15.93 57.31 -50.31
C MET A 1 15.37 56.09 -49.61
N ASN A 2 14.97 55.07 -50.38
CA ASN A 2 14.51 53.78 -49.89
C ASN A 2 15.71 52.96 -49.40
N LYS A 3 15.63 52.45 -48.17
CA LYS A 3 16.45 51.31 -47.71
C LYS A 3 15.53 50.35 -46.96
N TYR A 4 15.09 49.31 -47.65
CA TYR A 4 14.64 48.07 -47.03
C TYR A 4 15.90 47.25 -46.69
N LEU A 5 16.04 46.83 -45.44
CA LEU A 5 16.92 45.72 -45.07
C LEU A 5 16.29 44.96 -43.91
N MET A 6 16.12 43.65 -44.16
CA MET A 6 15.96 42.47 -43.30
C MET A 6 16.04 42.69 -41.77
N VAL A 7 15.31 41.97 -40.92
CA VAL A 7 15.49 40.52 -40.68
C VAL A 7 14.25 39.95 -39.97
N THR A 8 13.80 38.81 -40.49
CA THR A 8 12.80 37.89 -39.95
C THR A 8 13.23 37.37 -38.57
N ILE A 9 12.42 37.58 -37.53
CA ILE A 9 12.50 36.78 -36.30
C ILE A 9 11.36 35.77 -36.35
N ALA A 10 11.68 34.57 -36.82
CA ALA A 10 10.85 33.40 -36.57
C ALA A 10 10.96 33.10 -35.07
N VAL A 11 9.93 33.49 -34.30
CA VAL A 11 9.76 32.99 -32.94
C VAL A 11 9.32 31.55 -33.08
N SER A 12 10.29 30.63 -33.11
CA SER A 12 10.01 29.22 -32.89
C SER A 12 9.38 29.12 -31.51
N LEU A 13 8.06 28.90 -31.48
CA LEU A 13 7.41 28.31 -30.32
C LEU A 13 8.13 26.99 -30.04
N LEU A 14 8.95 26.96 -28.99
CA LEU A 14 9.23 25.73 -28.29
C LEU A 14 7.93 25.32 -27.61
N THR A 15 7.02 24.73 -28.38
CA THR A 15 6.02 23.82 -27.84
C THR A 15 6.81 22.63 -27.31
N PHE A 16 7.22 22.72 -26.05
CA PHE A 16 7.52 21.52 -25.29
C PHE A 16 6.30 20.61 -25.42
N PRO A 17 6.46 19.34 -25.83
CA PRO A 17 5.34 18.45 -25.87
C PRO A 17 4.85 18.33 -24.43
N THR A 18 3.61 18.74 -24.19
CA THR A 18 2.85 18.58 -22.95
C THR A 18 2.56 17.10 -22.63
N ALA A 19 3.44 16.20 -23.08
CA ALA A 19 3.42 14.76 -22.87
C ALA A 19 4.03 14.36 -21.51
N ALA A 20 4.56 15.31 -20.74
CA ALA A 20 5.14 15.06 -19.40
C ALA A 20 4.14 15.22 -18.23
N ILE A 21 2.83 15.36 -18.51
CA ILE A 21 1.75 15.31 -17.49
C ILE A 21 0.88 14.05 -17.68
N ALA A 22 1.22 13.20 -18.65
CA ALA A 22 0.63 11.87 -18.73
C ALA A 22 1.25 10.98 -17.64
N GLN A 23 0.38 10.48 -16.75
CA GLN A 23 0.61 9.26 -15.95
C GLN A 23 1.46 9.38 -14.67
N LEU A 24 1.14 10.33 -13.81
CA LEU A 24 1.14 10.09 -12.36
C LEU A 24 -0.24 10.37 -11.76
N LYS A 25 -1.30 9.98 -12.48
CA LYS A 25 -2.50 9.50 -11.81
C LYS A 25 -2.12 8.11 -11.27
N GLN A 26 -1.37 8.12 -10.17
CA GLN A 26 -1.24 7.00 -9.27
C GLN A 26 -2.68 6.52 -9.08
N VAL A 27 -2.99 5.34 -9.64
CA VAL A 27 -4.28 4.71 -9.45
C VAL A 27 -4.40 4.61 -7.94
N GLN A 28 -5.22 5.48 -7.32
CA GLN A 28 -5.71 5.25 -5.98
C GLN A 28 -6.58 4.01 -6.11
N LYS A 29 -5.93 2.85 -6.11
CA LYS A 29 -6.62 1.58 -6.13
C LYS A 29 -7.40 1.51 -4.83
N GLU A 30 -8.69 1.28 -4.95
CA GLU A 30 -9.59 1.22 -3.81
C GLU A 30 -9.19 0.01 -2.95
N MET A 31 -8.55 0.28 -1.81
CA MET A 31 -8.27 -0.75 -0.81
C MET A 31 -9.57 -1.11 -0.07
N LEU A 32 -9.72 -2.38 0.28
CA LEU A 32 -10.87 -2.85 1.06
C LEU A 32 -10.69 -2.48 2.53
N PHE A 33 -11.52 -1.60 3.05
CA PHE A 33 -11.49 -1.24 4.48
C PHE A 33 -11.98 -2.41 5.34
N VAL A 34 -11.14 -2.85 6.28
CA VAL A 34 -11.45 -3.93 7.23
C VAL A 34 -12.06 -3.35 8.51
N GLY A 35 -11.45 -2.31 9.07
CA GLY A 35 -11.92 -1.67 10.30
C GLY A 35 -10.93 -0.72 10.93
N GLU A 36 -11.33 -0.19 12.08
CA GLU A 36 -10.53 0.66 12.97
C GLU A 36 -10.61 0.12 14.39
N ASP A 37 -9.49 0.00 15.10
CA ASP A 37 -9.47 -0.43 16.50
C ASP A 37 -9.71 0.75 17.48
N ILE A 38 -9.81 0.44 18.77
CA ILE A 38 -9.98 1.44 19.84
C ILE A 38 -8.81 2.43 19.94
N ASN A 39 -7.64 2.08 19.39
CA ASN A 39 -6.45 2.93 19.40
C ASN A 39 -6.38 3.81 18.14
N GLY A 40 -7.32 3.69 17.20
CA GLY A 40 -7.33 4.45 15.94
C GLY A 40 -6.43 3.86 14.85
N VAL A 41 -6.04 2.59 14.95
CA VAL A 41 -5.35 1.86 13.87
C VAL A 41 -6.38 1.46 12.83
N LYS A 42 -6.19 1.89 11.59
CA LYS A 42 -7.07 1.57 10.45
C LYS A 42 -6.43 0.50 9.59
N VAL A 43 -7.22 -0.50 9.19
CA VAL A 43 -6.72 -1.66 8.46
C VAL A 43 -7.44 -1.82 7.14
N TYR A 44 -6.68 -2.13 6.10
CA TYR A 44 -7.12 -2.28 4.73
C TYR A 44 -6.48 -3.52 4.09
N ILE A 45 -7.14 -4.10 3.08
CA ILE A 45 -6.61 -5.19 2.26
C ILE A 45 -6.48 -4.70 0.82
N HIS A 46 -5.35 -5.01 0.17
CA HIS A 46 -5.16 -4.79 -1.27
C HIS A 46 -5.85 -5.91 -2.05
N PRO A 47 -7.04 -5.71 -2.64
CA PRO A 47 -7.82 -6.81 -3.23
C PRO A 47 -7.08 -7.54 -4.35
N GLU A 48 -6.25 -6.85 -5.13
CA GLU A 48 -5.47 -7.46 -6.21
C GLU A 48 -4.31 -8.32 -5.71
N SER A 49 -3.90 -8.14 -4.46
CA SER A 49 -2.86 -8.96 -3.85
C SER A 49 -3.40 -10.32 -3.40
N LEU A 50 -4.71 -10.48 -3.32
CA LEU A 50 -5.37 -11.66 -2.79
C LEU A 50 -5.26 -12.84 -3.75
N LYS A 51 -4.39 -13.78 -3.40
CA LYS A 51 -4.18 -15.04 -4.10
C LYS A 51 -4.76 -16.17 -3.25
N LYS A 52 -5.88 -16.73 -3.71
CA LYS A 52 -6.56 -17.86 -3.06
C LYS A 52 -6.09 -19.18 -3.67
N GLN A 53 -5.66 -20.11 -2.83
CA GLN A 53 -5.42 -21.51 -3.17
C GLN A 53 -5.89 -22.36 -1.99
N PHE A 54 -7.17 -22.73 -2.00
CA PHE A 54 -7.82 -23.43 -0.88
C PHE A 54 -6.99 -24.63 -0.38
N PRO A 55 -6.79 -24.76 0.95
CA PRO A 55 -7.39 -23.99 2.05
C PRO A 55 -6.67 -22.66 2.38
N PHE A 56 -5.67 -22.26 1.61
CA PHE A 56 -4.83 -21.11 1.91
C PHE A 56 -5.19 -19.84 1.12
N ALA A 57 -4.94 -18.68 1.70
CA ALA A 57 -4.95 -17.41 1.00
C ALA A 57 -3.72 -16.58 1.37
N ARG A 58 -3.19 -15.81 0.41
CA ARG A 58 -2.07 -14.89 0.63
C ARG A 58 -2.42 -13.51 0.10
N PHE A 59 -2.09 -12.47 0.84
CA PHE A 59 -2.45 -11.10 0.50
C PHE A 59 -1.62 -10.09 1.31
N TRP A 60 -1.60 -8.86 0.82
CA TRP A 60 -1.05 -7.71 1.52
C TRP A 60 -2.16 -7.01 2.33
N VAL A 61 -1.82 -6.69 3.56
CA VAL A 61 -2.62 -5.88 4.49
C VAL A 61 -1.91 -4.56 4.71
N TYR A 62 -2.62 -3.46 4.49
CA TYR A 62 -2.12 -2.13 4.80
C TYR A 62 -2.73 -1.65 6.12
N ALA A 63 -1.89 -1.21 7.06
CA ALA A 63 -2.33 -0.62 8.32
C ALA A 63 -1.82 0.81 8.46
N VAL A 64 -2.72 1.73 8.81
CA VAL A 64 -2.42 3.12 9.14
C VAL A 64 -2.45 3.28 10.65
N LEU A 65 -1.35 3.72 11.22
CA LEU A 65 -1.21 3.93 12.65
C LEU A 65 -1.74 5.33 13.02
N PRO A 66 -2.31 5.51 14.23
CA PRO A 66 -2.79 6.80 14.66
C PRO A 66 -1.63 7.81 14.75
N ASP A 67 -1.91 9.07 14.44
CA ASP A 67 -0.91 10.13 14.49
C ASP A 67 -0.38 10.31 15.93
N SER A 68 0.94 10.18 16.09
CA SER A 68 1.61 10.41 17.37
C SER A 68 2.96 11.07 17.13
N SER A 69 3.21 12.22 17.76
CA SER A 69 4.44 13.02 17.60
C SER A 69 5.74 12.25 17.88
N GLN A 70 5.66 11.13 18.62
CA GLN A 70 6.82 10.28 18.95
C GLN A 70 7.03 9.12 17.98
N ARG A 71 6.05 8.81 17.12
CA ARG A 71 6.10 7.63 16.24
C ARG A 71 6.76 7.97 14.91
N ARG A 72 7.82 7.24 14.59
CA ARG A 72 8.56 7.34 13.30
C ARG A 72 7.85 6.63 12.15
N VAL A 73 7.07 5.60 12.45
CA VAL A 73 6.30 4.81 11.48
C VAL A 73 4.87 5.33 11.44
N ALA A 74 4.38 5.66 10.24
CA ALA A 74 3.01 6.12 10.03
C ALA A 74 2.10 4.99 9.54
N SER A 75 2.63 4.07 8.74
CA SER A 75 1.89 2.94 8.20
C SER A 75 2.79 1.75 7.93
N LEU A 76 2.17 0.62 7.64
CA LEU A 76 2.87 -0.61 7.29
C LEU A 76 2.06 -1.45 6.31
N ASP A 77 2.78 -2.11 5.40
CA ASP A 77 2.25 -3.20 4.58
C ASP A 77 2.74 -4.53 5.16
N THR A 78 1.83 -5.48 5.32
CA THR A 78 2.11 -6.80 5.87
C THR A 78 1.69 -7.87 4.88
N TYR A 79 2.64 -8.68 4.40
CA TYR A 79 2.33 -9.83 3.57
C TYR A 79 1.96 -11.00 4.46
N MET A 80 0.72 -11.45 4.33
CA MET A 80 0.15 -12.50 5.16
C MET A 80 -0.16 -13.74 4.34
N ALA A 81 -0.07 -14.89 5.00
CA ALA A 81 -0.65 -16.15 4.57
C ALA A 81 -1.60 -16.66 5.65
N ILE A 82 -2.83 -16.99 5.27
CA ILE A 82 -3.82 -17.57 6.18
C ILE A 82 -4.24 -18.96 5.72
N ASP A 83 -4.62 -19.80 6.68
CA ASP A 83 -5.37 -21.03 6.46
C ASP A 83 -6.83 -20.82 6.86
N CYS A 84 -7.72 -20.94 5.89
CA CYS A 84 -9.13 -20.67 6.03
C CYS A 84 -9.89 -21.72 6.86
N VAL A 85 -9.33 -22.93 6.97
CA VAL A 85 -9.93 -24.04 7.72
C VAL A 85 -9.50 -23.98 9.18
N SER A 86 -8.19 -23.92 9.41
CA SER A 86 -7.62 -23.94 10.77
C SER A 86 -7.55 -22.57 11.44
N LYS A 87 -7.88 -21.49 10.71
CA LYS A 87 -7.84 -20.10 11.18
C LYS A 87 -6.45 -19.67 11.67
N TYR A 88 -5.40 -20.26 11.10
CA TYR A 88 -4.03 -19.81 11.34
C TYR A 88 -3.65 -18.67 10.41
N VAL A 89 -2.87 -17.72 10.94
CA VAL A 89 -2.21 -16.67 10.17
C VAL A 89 -0.70 -16.77 10.30
N ARG A 90 -0.03 -16.30 9.26
CA ARG A 90 1.41 -16.15 9.23
C ARG A 90 1.75 -14.82 8.57
N ILE A 91 2.64 -14.08 9.21
CA ILE A 91 3.26 -12.91 8.59
C ILE A 91 4.53 -13.39 7.89
N LEU A 92 4.65 -13.07 6.61
CA LEU A 92 5.80 -13.41 5.78
C LEU A 92 6.73 -12.21 5.61
N GLU A 93 6.15 -11.01 5.55
CA GLU A 93 6.91 -9.77 5.35
C GLU A 93 6.19 -8.58 5.98
N ILE A 94 6.95 -7.61 6.48
CA ILE A 94 6.46 -6.32 6.96
C ILE A 94 7.32 -5.22 6.34
N ILE A 95 6.68 -4.29 5.64
CA ILE A 95 7.28 -3.06 5.14
C ILE A 95 6.71 -1.90 5.98
N ARG A 96 7.58 -1.06 6.54
CA ARG A 96 7.16 0.08 7.38
C ARG A 96 7.46 1.37 6.66
N TYR A 97 6.49 2.27 6.65
CA TYR A 97 6.58 3.58 6.00
C TYR A 97 6.62 4.69 7.04
N ASP A 98 7.42 5.70 6.77
CA ASP A 98 7.44 6.92 7.56
C ASP A 98 6.27 7.86 7.17
N ARG A 99 6.26 9.06 7.74
CA ARG A 99 5.20 10.07 7.51
C ARG A 99 5.22 10.67 6.10
N ASN A 100 6.33 10.55 5.38
CA ASN A 100 6.44 11.00 4.00
C ASN A 100 6.00 9.90 3.01
N GLY A 101 5.73 8.69 3.51
CA GLY A 101 5.45 7.51 2.69
C GLY A 101 6.73 6.80 2.24
N ASP A 102 7.90 7.18 2.76
CA ASP A 102 9.16 6.53 2.42
C ASP A 102 9.33 5.24 3.23
N VAL A 103 9.96 4.24 2.62
CA VAL A 103 10.25 2.97 3.30
C VAL A 103 11.28 3.22 4.40
N SER A 104 10.84 3.07 5.65
CA SER A 104 11.70 3.16 6.83
C SER A 104 12.42 1.84 7.12
N SER A 105 11.77 0.70 6.91
CA SER A 105 12.38 -0.62 7.11
C SER A 105 11.57 -1.72 6.42
N THR A 106 12.24 -2.82 6.09
CA THR A 106 11.63 -4.07 5.63
C THR A 106 12.08 -5.22 6.52
N THR A 107 11.15 -6.10 6.89
CA THR A 107 11.42 -7.30 7.70
C THR A 107 10.79 -8.51 7.02
N SER A 108 11.61 -9.47 6.61
CA SER A 108 11.14 -10.78 6.18
C SER A 108 11.16 -11.75 7.34
N LEU A 109 10.10 -12.53 7.51
CA LEU A 109 9.96 -13.49 8.61
C LEU A 109 10.10 -14.92 8.08
N GLY A 110 10.75 -15.77 8.87
CA GLY A 110 10.99 -17.17 8.57
C GLY A 110 9.74 -18.05 8.72
N PHE A 111 9.92 -19.36 8.51
CA PHE A 111 8.83 -20.33 8.58
C PHE A 111 8.64 -20.99 9.96
N ASP A 112 9.39 -20.54 10.97
CA ASP A 112 9.30 -21.07 12.33
C ASP A 112 7.90 -20.82 12.93
N ASP A 113 7.54 -21.57 13.98
CA ASP A 113 6.17 -21.75 14.48
C ASP A 113 5.29 -20.49 14.35
N PRO A 114 4.11 -20.60 13.70
CA PRO A 114 3.30 -19.44 13.42
C PRO A 114 2.81 -18.82 14.74
N PRO A 115 2.90 -17.50 14.90
CA PRO A 115 2.35 -16.81 16.06
C PRO A 115 0.84 -17.07 16.20
N ASN A 116 0.33 -16.97 17.43
CA ASN A 116 -1.10 -17.12 17.68
C ASN A 116 -1.90 -16.09 16.86
N SER A 117 -2.90 -16.53 16.11
CA SER A 117 -3.63 -15.67 15.19
C SER A 117 -4.42 -14.56 15.87
N GLN A 118 -4.87 -14.78 17.11
CA GLN A 118 -5.48 -13.71 17.91
C GLN A 118 -4.45 -12.65 18.31
N GLU A 119 -3.22 -13.04 18.61
CA GLU A 119 -2.14 -12.09 18.95
C GLU A 119 -1.72 -11.26 17.74
N VAL A 120 -1.81 -11.84 16.54
CA VAL A 120 -1.42 -11.17 15.28
C VAL A 120 -2.52 -10.27 14.74
N LEU A 121 -3.76 -10.76 14.70
CA LEU A 121 -4.86 -10.06 14.03
C LEU A 121 -5.73 -9.25 14.99
N GLY A 122 -5.70 -9.56 16.29
CA GLY A 122 -6.51 -8.89 17.30
C GLY A 122 -7.99 -8.81 16.90
N ASP A 123 -8.55 -7.62 17.03
CA ASP A 123 -9.97 -7.34 16.75
C ASP A 123 -10.34 -7.43 15.26
N PHE A 124 -9.35 -7.54 14.36
CA PHE A 124 -9.58 -7.59 12.92
C PHE A 124 -9.72 -9.01 12.37
N GLY A 125 -9.44 -10.04 13.18
CA GLY A 125 -9.33 -11.43 12.75
C GLY A 125 -10.54 -11.92 11.95
N ASP A 126 -11.74 -11.84 12.53
CA ASP A 126 -12.96 -12.36 11.90
C ASP A 126 -13.23 -11.71 10.53
N LYS A 127 -13.07 -10.39 10.42
CA LYS A 127 -13.28 -9.66 9.17
C LYS A 127 -12.21 -9.99 8.13
N MET A 128 -10.96 -10.12 8.55
CA MET A 128 -9.88 -10.52 7.63
C MET A 128 -10.12 -11.92 7.08
N PHE A 129 -10.47 -12.88 7.93
CA PHE A 129 -10.80 -14.22 7.48
C PHE A 129 -12.03 -14.22 6.58
N ASP A 130 -13.05 -13.43 6.86
CA ASP A 130 -14.22 -13.32 5.98
C ASP A 130 -13.84 -12.79 4.59
N VAL A 131 -13.05 -11.73 4.49
CA VAL A 131 -12.62 -11.17 3.20
C VAL A 131 -11.71 -12.13 2.43
N ALA A 132 -10.78 -12.78 3.13
CA ALA A 132 -9.76 -13.58 2.47
C ALA A 132 -10.20 -15.02 2.18
N CYS A 133 -11.19 -15.56 2.90
CA CYS A 133 -11.62 -16.95 2.78
C CYS A 133 -13.00 -17.15 2.14
N LYS A 134 -13.86 -16.13 2.09
CA LYS A 134 -15.11 -16.15 1.31
C LYS A 134 -14.85 -15.54 -0.07
#